data_AF-A0A2C9LPJ6-F1
#
_entry.id   AF-A0A2C9LPJ6-F1
#
_cell.length_a   1.000
_cell.length_b   1.000
_cell.length_c   1.000
_cell.angle_alpha   90.00
_cell.angle_beta   90.00
_cell.angle_gamma   90.00
#
_symmetry.space_group_name_H-M   'P 1'
#
loop_
_entity.id
_entity.type
_entity.pdbx_description
1 polymer ?
#
loop_
_entity_poly.entity_id
_entity_poly.type
_entity_poly.pdbx_seq_one_letter_code
_entity_poly.pdbx_strand_id
1 'polypeptide(L)'
;MDVLGKNALHLTSGVKMALFLVNNGATSDYPDKHGFRPIDSAVKVGHYARIRLFLGSDCQRKSDILDNPKLFEARKNFPPFDQWLHEEILEPRNLKRLCRGVIRHCLSPFNTTKISNLPLPGLLKDYLLVKHIDLTYENLIQDKRALI
;
A
#
# COMPACT_ATOMS: atom_id res chain seq x y z
N MET A 1 -19.30 -6.03 -2.34
CA MET A 1 -18.96 -5.05 -3.41
C MET A 1 -20.24 -4.31 -3.76
N ASP A 2 -20.15 -3.05 -4.19
CA ASP A 2 -21.32 -2.30 -4.66
C ASP A 2 -21.74 -2.71 -6.09
N VAL A 3 -22.73 -2.02 -6.65
CA VAL A 3 -23.24 -2.27 -8.01
C VAL A 3 -22.20 -2.05 -9.12
N LEU A 4 -21.13 -1.30 -8.85
CA LEU A 4 -20.00 -1.05 -9.76
C LEU A 4 -18.83 -2.02 -9.52
N GLY A 5 -18.95 -2.96 -8.58
CA GLY A 5 -17.87 -3.86 -8.20
C GLY A 5 -16.86 -3.24 -7.24
N LYS A 6 -17.11 -2.03 -6.73
CA LYS A 6 -16.21 -1.36 -5.79
C LYS A 6 -16.25 -2.07 -4.44
N ASN A 7 -15.07 -2.39 -3.93
CA ASN A 7 -14.88 -2.87 -2.56
C ASN A 7 -14.76 -1.69 -1.58
N ALA A 8 -14.68 -2.00 -0.27
CA ALA A 8 -14.57 -0.98 0.77
C ALA A 8 -13.37 -0.03 0.56
N LEU A 9 -12.23 -0.54 0.07
CA LEU A 9 -11.04 0.27 -0.20
C LEU A 9 -11.20 1.26 -1.35
N HIS A 10 -12.11 1.02 -2.31
CA HIS A 10 -12.45 2.03 -3.33
C HIS A 10 -13.18 3.23 -2.69
N LEU A 11 -14.08 2.94 -1.75
CA LEU A 11 -15.01 3.90 -1.16
C LEU A 11 -14.44 4.65 0.06
N THR A 12 -13.20 4.35 0.48
CA THR A 12 -12.63 5.01 1.65
C THR A 12 -12.46 6.51 1.45
N SER A 13 -12.97 7.31 2.39
CA SER A 13 -12.85 8.77 2.42
C SER A 13 -11.44 9.27 2.74
N GLY A 14 -10.62 8.47 3.44
CA GLY A 14 -9.28 8.89 3.86
C GLY A 14 -8.34 7.74 4.17
N VAL A 15 -7.06 8.08 4.34
CA VAL A 15 -5.97 7.10 4.54
C VAL A 15 -6.13 6.30 5.84
N LYS A 16 -6.65 6.91 6.91
CA LYS A 16 -6.86 6.21 8.19
C LYS A 16 -7.86 5.06 8.08
N MET A 17 -8.96 5.28 7.36
CA MET A 17 -9.96 4.23 7.12
C MET A 17 -9.42 3.14 6.19
N ALA A 18 -8.67 3.53 5.15
CA ALA A 18 -7.98 2.57 4.30
C ALA A 18 -6.96 1.74 5.07
N LEU A 19 -6.18 2.36 5.96
CA LEU A 19 -5.19 1.69 6.81
C LEU A 19 -5.88 0.70 7.76
N PHE A 20 -6.98 1.10 8.38
CA PHE A 20 -7.77 0.20 9.22
C PHE A 20 -8.22 -1.05 8.46
N LEU A 21 -8.71 -0.89 7.23
CA LEU A 21 -9.14 -2.02 6.40
C LEU A 21 -7.96 -2.90 5.96
N VAL A 22 -6.83 -2.31 5.56
CA VAL A 22 -5.61 -3.05 5.20
C VAL A 22 -5.07 -3.85 6.38
N ASN A 23 -5.08 -3.25 7.58
CA ASN A 23 -4.71 -3.92 8.82
C ASN A 23 -5.65 -5.07 9.17
N ASN A 24 -6.89 -5.02 8.68
CA ASN A 24 -7.87 -6.09 8.78
C ASN A 24 -7.90 -7.02 7.55
N GLY A 25 -6.83 -7.02 6.74
CA GLY A 25 -6.65 -8.02 5.68
C GLY A 25 -7.27 -7.64 4.34
N ALA A 26 -7.84 -6.44 4.22
CA ALA A 26 -8.29 -5.94 2.92
C ALA A 26 -7.10 -5.83 1.96
N THR A 27 -7.30 -6.31 0.74
CA THR A 27 -6.33 -6.17 -0.36
C THR A 27 -6.78 -5.11 -1.35
N SER A 28 -5.83 -4.30 -1.79
CA SER A 28 -6.01 -3.24 -2.79
C SER A 28 -5.82 -3.74 -4.23
N ASP A 29 -5.80 -5.05 -4.47
CA ASP A 29 -5.60 -5.61 -5.81
C ASP A 29 -6.89 -6.00 -6.54
N TYR A 30 -8.04 -6.05 -5.87
CA TYR A 30 -9.30 -6.37 -6.54
C TYR A 30 -9.80 -5.18 -7.37
N PRO A 31 -9.90 -5.33 -8.70
CA PRO A 31 -10.47 -4.29 -9.55
C PRO A 31 -11.99 -4.23 -9.46
N ASP A 32 -12.55 -3.06 -9.71
CA ASP A 32 -13.98 -2.87 -9.97
C ASP A 32 -14.39 -3.35 -11.38
N LYS A 33 -15.66 -3.17 -11.76
CA LYS A 33 -16.17 -3.59 -13.07
C LYS A 33 -15.52 -2.87 -14.26
N HIS A 34 -14.82 -1.78 -14.03
CA HIS A 34 -14.09 -1.03 -15.05
C HIS A 34 -12.59 -1.38 -15.09
N GLY A 35 -12.15 -2.34 -14.25
CA GLY A 35 -10.74 -2.70 -14.15
C GLY A 35 -9.93 -1.80 -13.22
N PHE A 36 -10.55 -0.83 -12.55
CA PHE A 36 -9.84 0.07 -11.64
C PHE A 36 -9.71 -0.56 -10.26
N ARG A 37 -8.50 -0.57 -9.74
CA ARG A 37 -8.22 -0.93 -8.35
C ARG A 37 -8.35 0.29 -7.43
N PRO A 38 -8.39 0.08 -6.11
CA PRO A 38 -8.33 1.18 -5.15
C PRO A 38 -7.15 2.13 -5.34
N ILE A 39 -5.98 1.60 -5.73
CA ILE A 39 -4.79 2.43 -6.01
C ILE A 39 -4.97 3.29 -7.26
N ASP A 40 -5.61 2.78 -8.31
CA ASP A 40 -5.79 3.52 -9.56
C ASP A 40 -6.68 4.76 -9.32
N SER A 41 -7.67 4.63 -8.42
CA SER A 41 -8.46 5.77 -7.94
C SER A 41 -7.63 6.78 -7.13
N ALA A 42 -6.72 6.30 -6.26
CA ALA A 42 -5.84 7.18 -5.49
C ALA A 42 -4.85 7.95 -6.39
N VAL A 43 -4.31 7.29 -7.42
CA VAL A 43 -3.43 7.88 -8.43
C VAL A 43 -4.19 8.94 -9.24
N LYS A 44 -5.41 8.65 -9.71
CA LYS A 44 -6.25 9.60 -10.46
C LYS A 44 -6.61 10.88 -9.68
N VAL A 45 -6.64 10.81 -8.35
CA VAL A 45 -6.90 11.99 -7.50
C VAL A 45 -5.60 12.64 -7.01
N GLY A 46 -4.49 11.92 -6.99
CA GLY A 46 -3.22 12.40 -6.44
C GLY A 46 -3.12 12.21 -4.92
N HIS A 47 -3.79 11.23 -4.33
CA HIS A 47 -3.76 10.98 -2.88
C HIS A 47 -2.50 10.20 -2.45
N TYR A 48 -1.36 10.89 -2.34
CA TYR A 48 -0.04 10.31 -2.00
C TYR A 48 -0.07 9.40 -0.76
N ALA A 49 -0.77 9.79 0.31
CA ALA A 49 -0.86 8.94 1.50
C ALA A 49 -1.53 7.58 1.24
N ARG A 50 -2.54 7.53 0.35
CA ARG A 50 -3.17 6.26 -0.07
C ARG A 50 -2.28 5.49 -1.04
N ILE A 51 -1.58 6.17 -1.93
CA ILE A 51 -0.61 5.54 -2.85
C ILE A 51 0.50 4.86 -2.03
N ARG A 52 1.06 5.57 -1.06
CA ARG A 52 2.06 5.09 -0.10
C ARG A 52 1.57 3.88 0.67
N LEU A 53 0.35 3.94 1.21
CA LEU A 53 -0.27 2.83 1.92
C LEU A 53 -0.45 1.61 1.01
N PHE A 54 -0.98 1.76 -0.20
CA PHE A 54 -1.31 0.63 -1.07
C PHE A 54 -0.06 -0.06 -1.63
N LEU A 55 0.88 0.70 -2.18
CA LEU A 55 2.15 0.14 -2.64
C LEU A 55 2.94 -0.47 -1.47
N GLY A 56 2.98 0.22 -0.33
CA GLY A 56 3.66 -0.26 0.88
C GLY A 56 2.99 -1.45 1.56
N SER A 57 1.74 -1.78 1.23
CA SER A 57 1.01 -2.99 1.65
C SER A 57 1.09 -4.13 0.63
N ASP A 58 2.04 -4.04 -0.30
CA ASP A 58 2.39 -5.06 -1.30
C ASP A 58 1.38 -5.26 -2.43
N CYS A 59 0.56 -4.26 -2.75
CA CYS A 59 -0.30 -4.35 -3.93
C CYS A 59 0.52 -4.62 -5.21
N GLN A 60 -0.09 -5.18 -6.23
CA GLN A 60 0.55 -5.39 -7.52
C GLN A 60 1.00 -4.06 -8.12
N ARG A 61 2.28 -3.99 -8.49
CA ARG A 61 2.88 -2.83 -9.15
C ARG A 61 2.56 -2.90 -10.64
N LYS A 62 2.07 -1.80 -11.20
CA LYS A 62 1.95 -1.62 -12.66
C LYS A 62 2.84 -0.46 -13.08
N SER A 63 3.53 -0.61 -14.20
CA SER A 63 4.47 0.39 -14.71
C SER A 63 3.79 1.68 -15.18
N ASP A 64 2.54 1.57 -15.64
CA ASP A 64 1.71 2.68 -16.13
C ASP A 64 1.31 3.70 -15.05
N ILE A 65 1.50 3.38 -13.76
CA ILE A 65 1.21 4.31 -12.65
C ILE A 65 2.02 5.60 -12.80
N LEU A 66 3.28 5.51 -13.24
CA LEU A 66 4.19 6.65 -13.36
C LEU A 66 3.79 7.64 -14.46
N ASP A 67 3.01 7.17 -15.44
CA ASP A 67 2.55 7.97 -16.58
C ASP A 67 1.34 8.85 -16.24
N ASN A 68 0.79 8.73 -15.01
CA ASN A 68 -0.37 9.51 -14.62
C ASN A 68 -0.01 11.00 -14.42
N PRO A 69 -0.69 11.95 -15.10
CA PRO A 69 -0.32 13.36 -15.06
C PRO A 69 -0.48 13.99 -13.67
N LYS A 70 -1.48 13.56 -12.88
CA LYS A 70 -1.61 14.06 -11.51
C LYS A 70 -0.52 13.52 -10.59
N LEU A 71 -0.08 12.29 -10.83
CA LEU A 71 1.04 11.73 -10.09
C LEU A 71 2.34 12.44 -10.44
N PHE A 72 2.56 12.77 -11.71
CA PHE A 72 3.70 13.57 -12.15
C PHE A 72 3.78 14.92 -11.41
N GLU A 73 2.67 15.67 -11.36
CA GLU A 73 2.62 16.93 -10.60
C GLU A 73 2.86 16.72 -9.11
N ALA A 74 2.29 15.67 -8.52
CA ALA A 74 2.49 15.36 -7.10
C ALA A 74 3.96 15.02 -6.79
N ARG A 75 4.63 14.29 -7.67
CA ARG A 75 6.05 13.94 -7.55
C ARG A 75 6.94 15.18 -7.57
N LYS A 76 6.67 16.11 -8.50
CA LYS A 76 7.39 17.39 -8.59
C LYS A 76 7.25 18.24 -7.34
N ASN A 77 6.05 18.28 -6.75
CA ASN A 77 5.74 19.09 -5.58
C ASN A 77 6.20 18.47 -4.26
N PHE A 78 6.55 17.17 -4.23
CA PHE A 78 6.94 16.49 -3.01
C PHE A 78 8.11 15.50 -3.24
N PRO A 79 9.37 15.99 -3.23
CA PRO A 79 10.55 15.19 -3.55
C PRO A 79 10.77 13.92 -2.71
N PRO A 80 10.50 13.90 -1.37
CA PRO A 80 10.61 12.66 -0.60
C PRO A 80 9.68 11.54 -1.09
N PHE A 81 8.48 11.89 -1.56
CA PHE A 81 7.56 10.93 -2.16
C PHE A 81 8.02 10.47 -3.53
N ASP A 82 8.54 11.38 -4.37
CA ASP A 82 9.08 11.02 -5.68
C ASP A 82 10.23 10.03 -5.55
N GLN A 83 11.19 10.33 -4.68
CA GLN A 83 12.33 9.44 -4.41
C GLN A 83 11.84 8.06 -3.97
N TRP A 84 10.98 8.01 -2.94
CA TRP A 84 10.45 6.75 -2.43
C TRP A 84 9.66 5.98 -3.50
N LEU A 85 8.86 6.67 -4.30
CA LEU A 85 8.06 6.03 -5.35
C LEU A 85 8.95 5.43 -6.43
N HIS A 86 10.05 6.12 -6.78
CA HIS A 86 11.03 5.61 -7.73
C HIS A 86 11.68 4.33 -7.22
N GLU A 87 12.15 4.33 -5.97
CA GLU A 87 12.69 3.14 -5.29
C GLU A 87 11.64 2.01 -5.24
N GLU A 88 10.40 2.31 -4.82
CA GLU A 88 9.32 1.32 -4.69
C GLU A 88 8.92 0.67 -6.02
N ILE A 89 9.00 1.39 -7.14
CA ILE A 89 8.59 0.88 -8.45
C ILE A 89 9.75 0.22 -9.20
N LEU A 90 10.95 0.81 -9.16
CA LEU A 90 12.09 0.32 -9.94
C LEU A 90 12.89 -0.77 -9.24
N GLU A 91 12.90 -0.81 -7.91
CA GLU A 91 13.65 -1.84 -7.20
C GLU A 91 12.82 -3.12 -6.97
N PRO A 92 13.43 -4.30 -7.03
CA PRO A 92 12.76 -5.53 -6.64
C PRO A 92 12.37 -5.48 -5.16
N ARG A 93 11.18 -6.00 -4.83
CA ARG A 93 10.78 -6.13 -3.42
C ARG A 93 11.69 -7.15 -2.76
N ASN A 94 12.18 -6.82 -1.56
CA ASN A 94 12.93 -7.78 -0.76
C ASN A 94 12.07 -9.00 -0.38
N LEU A 95 12.74 -10.09 -0.02
CA LEU A 95 12.09 -11.36 0.30
C LEU A 95 11.03 -11.22 1.39
N LYS A 96 11.28 -10.41 2.43
CA LYS A 96 10.35 -10.20 3.54
C LYS A 96 9.00 -9.68 3.04
N ARG A 97 9.02 -8.72 2.10
CA ARG A 97 7.82 -8.14 1.47
C ARG A 97 7.12 -9.12 0.53
N LEU A 98 7.88 -9.90 -0.24
CA LEU A 98 7.31 -10.95 -1.08
C LEU A 98 6.58 -12.00 -0.23
N CYS A 99 7.22 -12.47 0.84
CA CYS A 99 6.61 -13.39 1.80
C CYS A 99 5.34 -12.81 2.42
N ARG A 100 5.37 -11.54 2.84
CA ARG A 100 4.18 -10.86 3.37
C ARG A 100 3.04 -10.84 2.35
N GLY A 101 3.32 -10.47 1.10
CA GLY A 101 2.32 -10.45 0.03
C GLY A 101 1.67 -11.81 -0.19
N VAL A 102 2.47 -12.87 -0.31
CA VAL A 102 1.97 -14.26 -0.50
C VAL A 102 1.12 -14.70 0.70
N ILE A 103 1.63 -14.53 1.92
CA ILE A 103 0.90 -14.91 3.14
C ILE A 103 -0.43 -14.14 3.23
N ARG A 104 -0.42 -12.83 2.98
CA ARG A 104 -1.64 -12.02 2.99
C ARG A 104 -2.62 -12.43 1.91
N HIS A 105 -2.16 -12.79 0.72
CA HIS A 105 -3.02 -13.28 -0.36
C HIS A 105 -3.77 -14.55 0.07
N CYS A 106 -3.07 -15.52 0.67
CA CYS A 106 -3.66 -16.75 1.20
C CYS A 106 -4.64 -16.53 2.37
N LEU A 107 -4.57 -15.37 3.04
CA LEU A 107 -5.40 -15.00 4.20
C LEU A 107 -6.43 -13.90 3.88
N SER A 108 -6.48 -13.38 2.67
CA SER A 108 -7.45 -12.36 2.30
C SER A 108 -8.84 -12.98 2.03
N PRO A 109 -9.94 -12.21 2.11
CA PRO A 109 -10.04 -10.82 2.57
C PRO A 109 -10.33 -10.65 4.07
N PHE A 110 -10.61 -11.71 4.83
CA PHE A 110 -11.09 -11.61 6.23
C PHE A 110 -10.39 -12.55 7.24
N ASN A 111 -9.26 -13.19 6.90
CA ASN A 111 -8.56 -14.10 7.83
C ASN A 111 -7.49 -13.40 8.69
N THR A 112 -7.68 -12.15 9.09
CA THR A 112 -6.78 -11.55 10.10
C THR A 112 -6.87 -12.23 11.46
N THR A 113 -8.02 -12.82 11.78
CA THR A 113 -8.19 -13.74 12.91
C THR A 113 -7.34 -15.01 12.79
N LYS A 114 -6.97 -15.43 11.58
CA LYS A 114 -6.02 -16.54 11.41
C LYS A 114 -4.58 -16.10 11.61
N ILE A 115 -4.24 -14.83 11.37
CA ILE A 115 -2.88 -14.31 11.62
C ILE A 115 -2.55 -14.37 13.10
N SER A 116 -3.50 -14.06 14.00
CA SER A 116 -3.30 -14.21 15.44
C SER A 116 -3.01 -15.65 15.86
N ASN A 117 -3.52 -16.64 15.11
CA ASN A 117 -3.37 -18.06 15.38
C ASN A 117 -2.08 -18.66 14.80
N LEU A 118 -1.33 -17.91 13.99
CA LEU A 118 -0.06 -18.40 13.47
C LEU A 118 0.97 -18.56 14.60
N PRO A 119 1.81 -19.61 14.58
CA PRO A 119 2.89 -19.82 15.55
C PRO A 119 4.08 -18.89 15.26
N LEU A 120 3.81 -17.59 15.20
CA LEU A 120 4.77 -16.54 14.89
C LEU A 120 4.87 -15.53 16.04
N PRO A 121 6.05 -14.93 16.27
CA PRO A 121 6.22 -13.80 17.17
C PRO A 121 5.28 -12.63 16.85
N GLY A 122 4.88 -11.86 17.87
CA GLY A 122 3.98 -10.70 17.73
C GLY A 122 4.45 -9.70 16.69
N LEU A 123 5.76 -9.40 16.65
CA LEU A 123 6.36 -8.51 15.66
C LEU A 123 6.15 -8.97 14.20
N LEU A 124 6.19 -10.28 13.95
CA LEU A 124 5.92 -10.81 12.60
C LEU A 124 4.42 -10.75 12.28
N LYS A 125 3.55 -10.97 13.26
CA LYS A 125 2.10 -10.79 13.09
C LYS A 125 1.76 -9.34 12.75
N ASP A 126 2.36 -8.38 13.46
CA ASP A 126 2.17 -6.95 13.21
C ASP A 126 2.70 -6.55 11.83
N TYR A 127 3.85 -7.08 11.44
CA TYR A 127 4.40 -6.90 10.09
C TYR A 127 3.45 -7.44 9.00
N LEU A 128 2.90 -8.65 9.17
CA LEU A 128 1.92 -9.24 8.25
C LEU A 128 0.62 -8.44 8.16
N LEU A 129 0.20 -7.85 9.27
CA LEU A 129 -0.97 -6.96 9.35
C LEU A 129 -0.65 -5.53 8.88
N VAL A 130 0.55 -5.24 8.38
CA VAL A 130 0.95 -3.90 7.91
C VAL A 130 0.78 -2.83 9.01
N LYS A 131 0.93 -3.23 10.28
CA LYS A 131 0.96 -2.28 11.39
C LYS A 131 2.25 -1.46 11.32
N HIS A 132 2.17 -0.23 11.84
CA HIS A 132 3.30 0.71 11.90
C HIS A 132 3.91 1.10 10.53
N ILE A 133 3.11 1.06 9.45
CA ILE A 133 3.56 1.63 8.18
C ILE A 133 3.75 3.14 8.30
N ASP A 134 4.91 3.63 7.85
CA ASP A 134 5.22 5.05 7.78
C ASP A 134 4.51 5.70 6.59
N LEU A 135 3.59 6.63 6.90
CA LEU A 135 2.86 7.44 5.93
C LEU A 135 3.39 8.88 5.85
N THR A 136 4.31 9.28 6.73
CA THR A 136 4.86 10.65 6.85
C THR A 136 6.25 10.79 6.20
N TYR A 137 6.85 9.68 5.73
CA TYR A 137 8.16 9.62 5.06
C TYR A 137 9.33 10.01 5.98
N GLU A 138 9.10 10.01 7.29
CA GLU A 138 10.09 10.44 8.29
C GLU A 138 11.33 9.55 8.29
N ASN A 139 11.17 8.24 8.06
CA ASN A 139 12.30 7.31 8.09
C ASN A 139 13.27 7.54 6.91
N LEU A 140 12.77 7.96 5.74
CA LEU A 140 13.61 8.32 4.59
C LEU A 140 14.44 9.58 4.85
N ILE A 141 13.95 10.47 5.72
CA ILE A 141 14.66 11.68 6.14
C ILE A 141 15.74 11.33 7.16
N GLN A 142 15.50 10.34 8.03
CA GLN A 142 16.42 9.94 9.09
C GLN A 142 17.61 9.12 8.55
N ASP A 143 17.41 8.20 7.61
CA ASP A 143 18.51 7.41 7.01
C ASP A 143 19.56 8.30 6.32
N LYS A 144 19.15 9.45 5.78
CA LYS A 144 20.09 10.44 5.21
C LYS A 144 20.90 11.20 6.27
N ARG A 145 20.40 11.34 7.50
CA ARG A 145 21.14 12.00 8.60
C ARG A 145 22.18 11.08 9.26
N ALA A 146 22.04 9.77 9.11
CA ALA A 146 22.99 8.79 9.62
C ALA A 146 24.24 8.64 8.73
N LEU A 147 24.27 9.30 7.56
CA LEU A 147 25.33 9.24 6.56
C LEU A 147 26.09 10.57 6.40
N ILE A 148 25.90 11.53 7.33
CA ILE A 148 26.59 12.84 7.37
C ILE A 148 27.40 12.95 8.65
#